data_AF-A0A2E4I3I8-F1
#
_entry.id   AF-A0A2E4I3I8-F1
#
_cell.length_a   1.000
_cell.length_b   1.000
_cell.length_c   1.000
_cell.angle_alpha   90.00
_cell.angle_beta   90.00
_cell.angle_gamma   90.00
#
_symmetry.space_group_name_H-M   'P 1'
#
loop_
_entity.id
_entity.type
_entity.pdbx_description
1 polymer ?
#
loop_
_entity_poly.entity_id
_entity_poly.type
_entity_poly.pdbx_seq_one_letter_code
_entity_poly.pdbx_strand_id
1 'polypeptide(L)'
;MAATKVRNWKNNRGSSWATDLFELVEKNGSVVDEEIREAAETNAARRLIKSYFRKTQQFCNRGFLETEDLTQHLAMAQRLSMLFEIIEPFEEARKSDYNREMFDFYDHLHDGHLFRPGRS
;
A
#
# COMPACT_ATOMS: atom_id res chain seq x y z
N MET A 1 -1.78 -13.55 -2.31
CA MET A 1 -2.82 -13.22 -3.31
C MET A 1 -2.78 -11.74 -3.72
N ALA A 2 -3.24 -10.78 -2.89
CA ALA A 2 -3.18 -9.36 -3.27
C ALA A 2 -1.75 -8.80 -3.33
N ALA A 3 -0.96 -8.95 -2.26
CA ALA A 3 0.42 -8.45 -2.22
C ALA A 3 1.31 -9.11 -3.29
N THR A 4 1.12 -10.40 -3.55
CA THR A 4 1.80 -11.11 -4.64
C THR A 4 1.52 -10.48 -6.00
N LYS A 5 0.27 -10.14 -6.30
CA LYS A 5 -0.10 -9.49 -7.56
C LYS A 5 0.61 -8.16 -7.73
N VAL A 6 0.63 -7.34 -6.67
CA VAL A 6 1.30 -6.03 -6.72
C VAL A 6 2.82 -6.16 -6.77
N ARG A 7 3.42 -7.16 -6.12
CA ARG A 7 4.85 -7.46 -6.25
C ARG A 7 5.22 -7.93 -7.65
N ASN A 8 4.41 -8.78 -8.26
CA ASN A 8 4.62 -9.20 -9.65
C ASN A 8 4.55 -8.01 -10.59
N TRP A 9 3.55 -7.13 -10.42
CA TRP A 9 3.46 -5.87 -11.15
C TRP A 9 4.73 -5.04 -10.99
N LYS A 10 5.18 -4.80 -9.77
CA LYS A 10 6.42 -4.06 -9.47
C LYS A 10 7.65 -4.71 -10.12
N ASN A 11 7.80 -6.04 -10.04
CA ASN A 11 8.95 -6.75 -10.57
C ASN A 11 9.00 -6.79 -12.10
N ASN A 12 7.84 -6.71 -12.76
CA ASN A 12 7.73 -6.71 -14.22
C ASN A 12 7.78 -5.29 -14.81
N ARG A 13 7.94 -4.26 -13.99
CA ARG A 13 7.92 -2.85 -14.38
C ARG A 13 9.19 -2.13 -13.91
N GLY A 14 9.49 -1.01 -14.55
CA GLY A 14 10.63 -0.17 -14.20
C GLY A 14 10.43 0.65 -12.93
N SER A 15 11.30 1.61 -12.68
CA SER A 15 11.22 2.51 -11.51
C SER A 15 9.90 3.28 -11.40
N SER A 16 9.19 3.47 -12.51
CA SER A 16 7.91 4.19 -12.60
C SER A 16 6.67 3.32 -12.36
N TRP A 17 6.83 2.07 -11.95
CA TRP A 17 5.76 1.07 -11.81
C TRP A 17 4.51 1.56 -11.06
N ALA A 18 4.67 2.44 -10.07
CA ALA A 18 3.55 2.98 -9.28
C ALA A 18 2.74 4.01 -10.08
N THR A 19 3.41 4.88 -10.83
CA THR A 19 2.80 5.88 -11.71
C THR A 19 2.15 5.21 -12.93
N ASP A 20 2.86 4.26 -13.56
CA ASP A 20 2.38 3.52 -14.73
C ASP A 20 1.02 2.86 -14.47
N LEU A 21 0.80 2.34 -13.25
CA LEU A 21 -0.47 1.74 -12.85
C LEU A 21 -1.63 2.72 -12.97
N PHE A 22 -1.44 3.98 -12.53
CA PHE A 22 -2.48 4.99 -12.57
C PHE A 22 -2.76 5.44 -14.00
N GLU A 23 -1.73 5.68 -14.79
CA GLU A 23 -1.88 6.07 -16.18
C GLU A 23 -2.64 5.01 -16.99
N LEU A 24 -2.36 3.73 -16.76
CA LEU A 24 -3.05 2.62 -17.43
C LEU A 24 -4.49 2.45 -16.96
N VAL A 25 -4.78 2.66 -15.68
CA VAL A 25 -6.17 2.63 -15.16
C VAL A 25 -6.99 3.82 -15.66
N GLU A 26 -6.36 4.97 -15.90
CA GLU A 26 -7.03 6.17 -16.42
C GLU A 26 -7.25 6.12 -17.93
N LYS A 27 -6.41 5.40 -18.67
CA LYS A 27 -6.59 5.09 -20.11
C LYS A 27 -7.72 4.07 -20.29
N ASN A 28 -8.96 4.51 -20.12
CA ASN A 28 -10.15 3.71 -20.45
C ASN A 28 -10.41 3.72 -21.97
N GLY A 29 -9.80 2.78 -22.69
CA GLY A 29 -10.12 2.47 -24.09
C GLY A 29 -11.16 1.36 -24.20
N SER A 30 -12.01 1.38 -25.24
CA SER A 30 -13.07 0.39 -25.48
C SER A 30 -12.55 -1.01 -25.88
N VAL A 31 -11.24 -1.19 -26.01
CA VAL A 31 -10.59 -2.47 -26.30
C VAL A 31 -9.94 -2.95 -25.02
N VAL A 32 -10.33 -4.13 -24.54
CA VAL A 32 -9.73 -4.77 -23.37
C VAL A 32 -8.34 -5.27 -23.78
N ASP A 33 -7.36 -4.38 -23.67
CA ASP A 33 -5.97 -4.77 -23.66
C ASP A 33 -5.71 -5.57 -22.38
N GLU A 34 -5.02 -6.70 -22.50
CA GLU A 34 -4.64 -7.56 -21.38
C GLU A 34 -3.84 -6.76 -20.33
N GLU A 35 -3.08 -5.76 -20.77
CA GLU A 35 -2.34 -4.84 -19.91
C GLU A 35 -3.26 -3.96 -19.04
N ILE A 36 -4.36 -3.44 -19.60
CA ILE A 36 -5.34 -2.62 -18.87
C ILE A 36 -6.07 -3.48 -17.84
N ARG A 37 -6.39 -4.74 -18.19
CA ARG A 37 -6.99 -5.70 -17.26
C ARG A 37 -6.06 -6.00 -16.08
N GLU A 38 -4.78 -6.27 -16.36
CA GLU A 38 -3.78 -6.50 -15.31
C GLU A 38 -3.63 -5.27 -14.39
N ALA A 39 -3.59 -4.06 -14.96
CA ALA A 39 -3.53 -2.82 -14.20
C ALA A 39 -4.78 -2.62 -13.31
N ALA A 40 -5.97 -2.88 -13.82
CA ALA A 40 -7.21 -2.79 -13.06
C ALA A 40 -7.23 -3.77 -11.87
N GLU A 41 -6.84 -5.03 -12.11
CA GLU A 41 -6.75 -6.04 -11.05
C GLU A 41 -5.70 -5.72 -10.01
N THR A 42 -4.55 -5.18 -10.44
CA THR A 42 -3.47 -4.74 -9.55
C THR A 42 -3.92 -3.56 -8.69
N ASN A 43 -4.62 -2.59 -9.27
CA ASN A 43 -5.20 -1.47 -8.54
C ASN A 43 -6.27 -1.93 -7.53
N ALA A 44 -7.09 -2.92 -7.88
CA ALA A 44 -8.03 -3.54 -6.94
C ALA A 44 -7.30 -4.22 -5.75
N ALA A 45 -6.24 -4.97 -6.04
CA ALA A 45 -5.40 -5.59 -5.01
C ALA A 45 -4.76 -4.54 -4.08
N ARG A 46 -4.23 -3.45 -4.64
CA ARG A 46 -3.70 -2.32 -3.87
C ARG A 46 -4.75 -1.70 -2.96
N ARG A 47 -5.95 -1.43 -3.47
CA ARG A 47 -7.06 -0.87 -2.68
C ARG A 47 -7.46 -1.77 -1.52
N LEU A 48 -7.45 -3.09 -1.72
CA LEU A 48 -7.73 -4.06 -0.67
C LEU A 48 -6.68 -3.99 0.45
N ILE A 49 -5.39 -3.99 0.10
CA ILE A 49 -4.28 -3.89 1.07
C ILE A 49 -4.39 -2.56 1.83
N LYS A 50 -4.56 -1.43 1.14
CA LYS A 50 -4.72 -0.11 1.79
C LYS A 50 -5.92 -0.07 2.75
N SER A 51 -7.05 -0.66 2.35
CA SER A 51 -8.26 -0.69 3.16
C SER A 51 -8.05 -1.43 4.49
N TYR A 52 -7.26 -2.51 4.48
CA TYR A 52 -6.88 -3.23 5.70
C TYR A 52 -6.20 -2.29 6.70
N PHE A 53 -5.12 -1.62 6.30
CA PHE A 53 -4.41 -0.67 7.17
C PHE A 53 -5.29 0.50 7.60
N ARG A 54 -6.04 1.12 6.68
CA ARG A 54 -6.88 2.28 7.04
C ARG A 54 -7.98 1.90 8.04
N LYS A 55 -8.61 0.74 7.91
CA LYS A 55 -9.62 0.27 8.86
C LYS A 55 -9.02 -0.04 10.22
N THR A 56 -7.85 -0.67 10.24
CA THR A 56 -7.11 -0.95 11.47
C THR A 56 -6.78 0.34 12.22
N GLN A 57 -6.22 1.35 11.54
CA GLN A 57 -6.01 2.69 12.11
C GLN A 57 -7.31 3.30 12.66
N GLN A 58 -8.41 3.22 11.90
CA GLN A 58 -9.71 3.76 12.32
C GLN A 58 -10.28 3.08 13.56
N PHE A 59 -10.14 1.76 13.70
CA PHE A 59 -10.58 1.07 14.92
C PHE A 59 -9.80 1.53 16.14
N CYS A 60 -8.49 1.75 15.99
CA CYS A 60 -7.65 2.22 17.09
C CYS A 60 -7.97 3.65 17.49
N ASN A 61 -8.08 4.55 16.50
CA ASN A 61 -8.46 5.94 16.75
C ASN A 61 -9.84 6.08 17.40
N ARG A 62 -10.70 5.08 17.29
CA ARG A 62 -12.04 5.04 17.89
C ARG A 62 -12.09 4.27 19.22
N GLY A 63 -10.96 3.77 19.72
CA GLY A 63 -10.89 2.98 20.95
C GLY A 63 -11.54 1.60 20.86
N PHE A 64 -11.76 1.07 19.64
CA PHE A 64 -12.26 -0.30 19.44
C PHE A 64 -11.15 -1.35 19.44
N LEU A 65 -9.89 -0.92 19.35
CA LEU A 65 -8.71 -1.76 19.38
C LEU A 65 -7.61 -0.98 20.09
N GLU A 66 -6.97 -1.60 21.08
CA GLU A 66 -5.86 -0.98 21.78
C GLU A 66 -4.60 -0.99 20.91
N THR A 67 -3.79 0.05 21.00
CA THR A 67 -2.51 0.12 20.28
C THR A 67 -1.55 -1.00 20.70
N GLU A 68 -1.63 -1.49 21.92
CA GLU A 68 -0.82 -2.62 22.40
C GLU A 68 -1.22 -3.94 21.72
N ASP A 69 -2.51 -4.15 21.48
CA ASP A 69 -3.04 -5.29 20.72
C ASP A 69 -2.57 -5.23 19.26
N LEU A 70 -2.50 -4.02 18.68
CA LEU A 70 -1.91 -3.83 17.37
C LEU A 70 -0.43 -4.19 17.35
N THR A 71 0.34 -3.76 18.34
CA THR A 71 1.77 -4.06 18.38
C THR A 71 1.99 -5.57 18.35
N GLN A 72 1.16 -6.36 19.03
CA GLN A 72 1.21 -7.83 18.97
C GLN A 72 0.66 -8.42 17.67
N HIS A 73 -0.41 -7.85 17.10
CA HIS A 73 -1.08 -8.35 15.90
C HIS A 73 -0.41 -7.92 14.57
N LEU A 74 0.35 -6.82 14.61
CA LEU A 74 1.13 -6.23 13.51
C LEU A 74 2.64 -6.38 13.72
N ALA A 75 3.12 -6.93 14.84
CA ALA A 75 4.51 -7.37 15.04
C ALA A 75 5.05 -8.33 13.96
N MET A 76 4.19 -8.84 13.07
CA MET A 76 4.66 -9.47 11.85
C MET A 76 5.23 -8.41 10.92
N ALA A 77 6.56 -8.21 10.97
CA ALA A 77 7.32 -7.32 10.09
C ALA A 77 6.93 -7.43 8.60
N GLN A 78 6.49 -8.62 8.15
CA GLN A 78 5.95 -8.85 6.81
C GLN A 78 4.70 -8.02 6.48
N ARG A 79 3.81 -7.78 7.44
CA ARG A 79 2.60 -6.97 7.24
C ARG A 79 2.96 -5.51 7.05
N LEU A 80 3.77 -4.94 7.94
CA LEU A 80 4.20 -3.56 7.84
C LEU A 80 5.10 -3.34 6.62
N SER A 81 5.95 -4.32 6.28
CA SER A 81 6.68 -4.33 5.02
C SER A 81 5.74 -4.15 3.83
N MET A 82 4.55 -4.78 3.78
CA MET A 82 3.60 -4.53 2.69
C MET A 82 3.11 -3.07 2.66
N LEU A 83 2.88 -2.43 3.80
CA LEU A 83 2.45 -1.03 3.83
C LEU A 83 3.50 -0.12 3.16
N PHE A 84 4.75 -0.21 3.58
CA PHE A 84 5.82 0.65 3.08
C PHE A 84 6.36 0.23 1.70
N GLU A 85 6.52 -1.07 1.45
CA GLU A 85 7.03 -1.58 0.16
C GLU A 85 6.03 -1.39 -0.98
N ILE A 86 4.74 -1.52 -0.67
CA ILE A 86 3.67 -1.61 -1.68
C ILE A 86 2.81 -0.35 -1.70
N ILE A 87 2.30 0.11 -0.56
CA ILE A 87 1.28 1.18 -0.54
C ILE A 87 1.89 2.58 -0.57
N GLU A 88 2.98 2.81 0.16
CA GLU A 88 3.65 4.13 0.20
C GLU A 88 3.97 4.66 -1.20
N PRO A 89 4.61 3.88 -2.10
CA PRO A 89 4.96 4.37 -3.43
C PRO A 89 3.75 4.76 -4.29
N PHE A 90 2.60 4.10 -4.11
CA PHE A 90 1.38 4.51 -4.82
C PHE A 90 0.77 5.79 -4.28
N GLU A 91 0.87 6.04 -2.98
CA GLU A 91 0.35 7.27 -2.42
C GLU A 91 1.24 8.46 -2.79
N GLU A 92 2.56 8.26 -2.84
CA GLU A 92 3.53 9.22 -3.39
C GLU A 92 3.27 9.49 -4.89
N ALA A 93 3.02 8.44 -5.69
CA ALA A 93 2.77 8.58 -7.13
C ALA A 93 1.41 9.22 -7.47
N ARG A 94 0.40 9.12 -6.60
CA ARG A 94 -0.97 9.60 -6.89
C ARG A 94 -1.15 11.10 -6.69
N LYS A 95 -0.41 11.71 -5.78
CA LYS A 95 -0.72 13.05 -5.24
C LYS A 95 0.55 13.82 -4.90
N SER A 96 0.68 15.04 -5.43
CA SER A 96 1.72 15.98 -5.01
C SER A 96 1.53 16.48 -3.57
N ASP A 97 0.30 16.42 -3.04
CA ASP A 97 -0.08 16.77 -1.67
C ASP A 97 -0.11 15.55 -0.73
N TYR A 98 0.82 14.61 -0.93
CA TYR A 98 0.86 13.33 -0.23
C TYR A 98 0.73 13.49 1.31
N ASN A 99 -0.41 13.03 1.84
CA ASN A 99 -0.68 12.99 3.28
C ASN A 99 -0.24 11.64 3.85
N ARG A 100 0.82 11.71 4.67
CA ARG A 100 1.48 10.56 5.28
C ARG A 100 0.83 10.09 6.60
N GLU A 101 -0.26 10.70 7.06
CA GLU A 101 -0.95 10.40 8.33
C GLU A 101 -1.10 8.90 8.64
N MET A 102 -1.50 8.08 7.66
CA MET A 102 -1.64 6.64 7.85
C MET A 102 -0.30 5.96 8.13
N PHE A 103 0.77 6.35 7.43
CA PHE A 103 2.10 5.77 7.60
C PHE A 103 2.74 6.24 8.90
N ASP A 104 2.55 7.51 9.25
CA ASP A 104 3.05 8.07 10.51
C ASP A 104 2.40 7.38 11.73
N PHE A 105 1.10 7.04 11.65
CA PHE A 105 0.46 6.23 12.69
C PHE A 105 1.18 4.90 12.92
N TYR A 106 1.54 4.19 11.84
CA TYR A 106 2.25 2.92 11.95
C TYR A 106 3.73 3.07 12.32
N ASP A 107 4.37 4.18 11.94
CA ASP A 107 5.72 4.50 12.39
C ASP A 107 5.76 4.73 13.91
N HIS A 108 4.81 5.51 14.45
CA HIS A 108 4.72 5.78 15.88
C HIS A 108 4.38 4.54 16.70
N LEU A 109 3.62 3.58 16.16
CA LEU A 109 3.30 2.32 16.83
C LEU A 109 4.57 1.51 17.21
N HIS A 110 5.67 1.71 16.49
CA HIS A 110 6.92 0.98 16.70
C HIS A 110 8.07 1.88 17.16
N ASP A 111 7.76 3.04 17.79
CA ASP A 111 8.76 4.03 18.21
C ASP A 111 9.71 4.46 17.07
N GLY A 112 9.25 4.40 15.81
CA GLY A 112 10.09 4.67 14.65
C GLY A 112 11.13 3.60 14.30
N HIS A 113 11.14 2.45 14.98
CA HIS A 113 12.11 1.36 14.75
C HIS A 113 11.72 0.36 13.65
N LEU A 114 10.71 0.70 12.84
CA LEU A 114 10.27 -0.14 11.74
C LEU A 114 11.34 -0.25 10.66
N PHE A 115 11.84 -1.47 10.41
CA PHE A 115 12.76 -1.73 9.31
C PHE A 115 12.07 -1.46 7.96
N ARG A 116 12.68 -0.56 7.15
CA ARG A 116 12.17 -0.16 5.84
C ARG A 116 13.07 -0.70 4.73
N PRO A 117 12.64 -1.73 3.98
CA PRO A 117 13.37 -2.14 2.79
C PRO A 117 13.40 -0.98 1.78
N GLY A 118 14.59 -0.43 1.48
CA GLY A 118 14.79 0.59 0.44
C GLY A 118 14.90 2.05 0.90
N ARG A 119 14.81 2.32 2.21
CA ARG A 119 15.27 3.60 2.79
C ARG A 119 16.40 3.31 3.76
N SER A 120 17.62 3.40 3.25
CA SER A 120 18.88 3.36 4.01
C SER A 120 19.55 4.73 3.94
#